data_AF-A0A1U7MNY2-F1
#
_entry.id   AF-A0A1U7MNY2-F1
#
_cell.length_a   1.000
_cell.length_b   1.000
_cell.length_c   1.000
_cell.angle_alpha   90.00
_cell.angle_beta   90.00
_cell.angle_gamma   90.00
#
_symmetry.space_group_name_H-M   'P 1'
#
loop_
_entity.id
_entity.type
_entity.pdbx_description
1 polymer ?
#
loop_
_entity_poly.entity_id
_entity_poly.type
_entity_poly.pdbx_seq_one_letter_code
_entity_poly.pdbx_strand_id
1 'polypeptide(L)'
;MAAAEAWRLCATCGVENDLDEDTCAICADERQYVPAGGQRWTTLAQRAAEGFHVEITEVEPDCYALHAVPRADVGQSAMLVRTPHGNLLWEVPGHVDEADREWVRRWGADGEITTWSEPFDVLPGIRVLQPGGHFPGSSVAVWVAGAEGRGVLLSGDTCKAVPDAGWVSFMRSFPNLIPLSAAVVTRVADTLAGLTFDRLYDNFGLQVPTDARDVVRRSAQRYAAWVGGDHDHLT
;
A
#
# COMPACT_ATOMS: atom_id res chain seq x y z
N MET A 1 -16.36 0.90 32.29
CA MET A 1 -14.92 0.59 32.42
C MET A 1 -14.41 0.34 31.03
N ALA A 2 -13.52 1.20 30.52
CA ALA A 2 -12.91 1.00 29.20
C ALA A 2 -12.22 -0.38 29.22
N ALA A 3 -12.51 -1.22 28.22
CA ALA A 3 -11.72 -2.42 28.02
C ALA A 3 -10.26 -1.98 27.85
N ALA A 4 -9.34 -2.53 28.64
CA ALA A 4 -7.92 -2.34 28.40
C ALA A 4 -7.64 -2.78 26.96
N GLU A 5 -7.00 -1.91 26.16
CA GLU A 5 -6.65 -2.20 24.76
C GLU A 5 -5.88 -3.53 24.72
N ALA A 6 -6.50 -4.55 24.14
CA ALA A 6 -5.97 -5.92 24.13
C ALA A 6 -4.90 -6.15 23.04
N TRP A 7 -4.35 -5.08 22.47
CA TRP A 7 -3.53 -5.12 21.26
C TRP A 7 -2.35 -4.16 21.36
N ARG A 8 -1.22 -4.57 20.79
CA ARG A 8 -0.02 -3.75 20.60
C ARG A 8 0.24 -3.54 19.12
N LEU A 9 0.95 -2.46 18.81
CA LEU A 9 1.46 -2.16 17.47
C LEU A 9 2.97 -2.28 17.47
N CYS A 10 3.55 -2.90 16.44
CA CYS A 10 4.99 -2.80 16.23
C CYS A 10 5.32 -1.35 15.83
N ALA A 11 6.18 -0.65 16.56
CA ALA A 11 6.56 0.74 16.28
C ALA A 11 7.37 0.93 14.99
N THR A 12 7.81 -0.17 14.35
CA THR A 12 8.57 -0.14 13.10
C THR A 12 7.70 -0.43 11.88
N CYS A 13 6.89 -1.49 11.91
CA CYS A 13 6.10 -1.91 10.75
C CYS A 13 4.60 -1.65 10.89
N GLY A 14 4.12 -1.23 12.06
CA GLY A 14 2.71 -0.91 12.30
C GLY A 14 1.79 -2.12 12.41
N VAL A 15 2.32 -3.35 12.38
CA VAL A 15 1.48 -4.54 12.49
C VAL A 15 0.88 -4.63 13.89
N GLU A 16 -0.44 -4.86 13.94
CA GLU A 16 -1.15 -5.19 15.16
C GLU A 16 -0.76 -6.61 15.63
N ASN A 17 -0.69 -6.78 16.94
CA ASN A 17 -0.34 -8.05 17.56
C ASN A 17 -1.05 -8.23 18.90
N ASP A 18 -1.29 -9.50 19.25
CA ASP A 18 -1.72 -9.92 20.57
C ASP A 18 -0.69 -9.52 21.64
N LEU A 19 -1.14 -9.37 22.89
CA LEU A 19 -0.25 -8.95 23.98
C LEU A 19 0.78 -10.01 24.40
N ASP A 20 0.69 -11.25 23.94
CA ASP A 20 1.54 -12.32 24.48
C ASP A 20 2.82 -12.58 23.65
N GLU A 21 2.99 -11.89 22.51
CA GLU A 21 4.18 -12.04 21.67
C GLU A 21 5.25 -10.99 21.97
N ASP A 22 6.47 -11.45 22.22
CA ASP A 22 7.63 -10.57 22.42
C ASP A 22 8.26 -10.14 21.09
N THR A 23 8.07 -10.93 20.02
CA THR A 23 8.69 -10.71 18.71
C THR A 23 7.64 -10.43 17.65
N CYS A 24 7.77 -9.28 16.98
CA CYS A 24 7.01 -8.95 15.79
C CYS A 24 7.45 -9.85 14.63
N ALA A 25 6.56 -10.74 14.19
CA ALA A 25 6.79 -11.66 13.08
C ALA A 25 7.15 -10.93 11.77
N ILE A 26 6.56 -9.77 11.51
CA ILE A 26 6.86 -8.97 10.31
C ILE A 26 8.28 -8.41 10.37
N CYS A 27 8.73 -7.91 11.52
CA CYS A 27 10.10 -7.42 11.69
C CYS A 27 11.13 -8.55 11.85
N ALA A 28 10.70 -9.77 12.16
CA ALA A 28 11.56 -10.95 12.17
C ALA A 28 11.76 -11.57 10.78
N ASP A 29 10.87 -11.25 9.83
CA ASP A 29 11.03 -11.62 8.42
C ASP A 29 12.18 -10.84 7.79
N GLU A 30 13.06 -11.52 7.04
CA GLU A 30 14.23 -10.94 6.37
C GLU A 30 13.90 -9.77 5.43
N ARG A 31 12.64 -9.69 4.98
CA ARG A 31 12.16 -8.62 4.10
C ARG A 31 11.98 -7.31 4.85
N GLN A 32 11.91 -7.32 6.16
CA GLN A 32 11.80 -6.11 6.95
C GLN A 32 13.14 -5.77 7.59
N TYR A 33 13.32 -4.49 7.92
CA TYR A 33 14.46 -4.08 8.73
C TYR A 33 14.07 -4.04 10.21
N VAL A 34 15.06 -4.28 11.06
CA VAL A 34 14.95 -4.04 12.51
C VAL A 34 15.78 -2.80 12.82
N PRO A 35 15.23 -1.79 13.50
CA PRO A 35 16.01 -0.63 13.95
C PRO A 35 17.18 -1.06 14.82
N ALA A 36 18.24 -0.24 14.90
CA ALA A 36 19.42 -0.55 15.70
C ALA A 36 19.11 -0.82 17.20
N GLY A 37 18.04 -0.21 17.72
CA GLY A 37 17.54 -0.44 19.08
C GLY A 37 16.70 -1.71 19.27
N GLY A 38 16.57 -2.54 18.24
CA GLY A 38 15.70 -3.71 18.23
C GLY A 38 14.24 -3.39 17.89
N GLN A 39 13.40 -4.42 17.99
CA GLN A 39 11.96 -4.27 17.83
C GLN A 39 11.37 -3.59 19.07
N ARG A 40 10.36 -2.75 18.86
CA ARG A 40 9.66 -2.04 19.93
C ARG A 40 8.16 -2.13 19.71
N TRP A 41 7.44 -2.39 20.79
CA TRP A 41 5.98 -2.34 20.82
C TRP A 41 5.51 -0.96 21.28
N THR A 42 4.36 -0.53 20.77
CA THR A 42 3.65 0.69 21.17
C THR A 42 2.13 0.42 21.20
N THR A 43 1.32 1.39 21.59
CA THR A 43 -0.15 1.36 21.53
C THR A 43 -0.70 2.61 20.88
N LEU A 44 -1.97 2.60 20.48
CA LEU A 44 -2.65 3.79 19.97
C LEU A 44 -2.66 4.91 21.02
N ALA A 45 -2.93 4.58 22.28
CA ALA A 45 -2.87 5.54 23.39
C ALA A 45 -1.48 6.17 23.55
N GLN A 46 -0.40 5.39 23.40
CA GLN A 46 0.97 5.91 23.45
C GLN A 46 1.25 6.84 22.26
N ARG A 47 0.86 6.46 21.04
CA ARG A 47 1.01 7.32 19.85
C ARG A 47 0.25 8.63 19.99
N ALA A 48 -0.99 8.58 20.44
CA ALA A 48 -1.78 9.78 20.69
C ALA A 48 -1.10 10.70 21.73
N ALA A 49 -0.56 10.13 22.81
CA ALA A 49 0.18 10.88 23.82
C ALA A 49 1.51 11.47 23.29
N GLU A 50 2.13 10.83 22.31
CA GLU A 50 3.31 11.31 21.58
C GLU A 50 2.97 12.36 20.50
N GLY A 51 1.68 12.68 20.31
CA GLY A 51 1.20 13.71 19.38
C GLY A 51 1.03 13.23 17.94
N PHE A 52 0.99 11.92 17.71
CA PHE A 52 0.64 11.37 16.40
C PHE A 52 -0.80 11.76 16.04
N HIS A 53 -0.98 12.22 14.82
CA HIS A 53 -2.26 12.55 14.21
C HIS A 53 -2.21 12.27 12.70
N VAL A 54 -3.37 12.20 12.06
CA VAL A 54 -3.52 12.04 10.61
C VAL A 54 -3.67 13.41 9.96
N GLU A 55 -2.89 13.64 8.91
CA GLU A 55 -3.11 14.73 7.97
C GLU A 55 -3.73 14.17 6.68
N ILE A 56 -4.65 14.92 6.08
CA ILE A 56 -5.42 14.51 4.91
C ILE A 56 -5.14 15.48 3.76
N THR A 57 -4.73 14.95 2.60
CA THR A 57 -4.45 15.74 1.40
C THR A 57 -5.22 15.18 0.21
N GLU A 58 -5.93 16.04 -0.53
CA GLU A 58 -6.55 15.64 -1.80
C GLU A 58 -5.49 15.52 -2.90
N VAL A 59 -5.39 14.34 -3.54
CA VAL A 59 -4.36 14.04 -4.55
C VAL A 59 -4.93 13.85 -5.96
N GLU A 60 -6.24 13.62 -6.04
CA GLU A 60 -7.09 13.59 -7.23
C GLU A 60 -8.49 13.97 -6.76
N PRO A 61 -9.33 14.67 -7.55
CA PRO A 61 -10.74 14.89 -7.21
C PRO A 61 -11.41 13.66 -6.60
N ASP A 62 -11.97 13.81 -5.39
CA ASP A 62 -12.60 12.73 -4.61
C ASP A 62 -11.66 11.58 -4.16
N CYS A 63 -10.34 11.79 -4.20
CA CYS A 63 -9.32 10.86 -3.77
C CYS A 63 -8.28 11.55 -2.86
N TYR A 64 -8.12 11.04 -1.65
CA TYR A 64 -7.34 11.66 -0.59
C TYR A 64 -6.26 10.72 -0.07
N ALA A 65 -5.07 11.24 0.18
CA ALA A 65 -4.03 10.56 0.93
C ALA A 65 -4.15 10.91 2.42
N LEU A 66 -4.13 9.90 3.27
CA LEU A 66 -4.13 10.02 4.74
C LEU A 66 -2.76 9.56 5.25
N HIS A 67 -2.00 10.46 5.87
CA HIS A 67 -0.66 10.15 6.39
C HIS A 67 -0.52 10.53 7.86
N ALA A 68 0.14 9.66 8.64
CA ALA A 68 0.41 9.92 10.04
C ALA A 68 1.60 10.89 10.22
N VAL A 69 1.42 11.89 11.09
CA VAL A 69 2.41 12.89 11.49
C VAL A 69 2.60 12.86 13.01
N PRO A 70 3.83 12.70 13.53
CA PRO A 70 5.06 12.42 12.78
C PRO A 70 5.01 11.05 12.08
N ARG A 71 5.93 10.80 11.14
CA ARG A 71 5.97 9.56 10.34
C ARG A 71 5.93 8.33 11.24
N ALA A 72 4.81 7.61 11.20
CA ALA A 72 4.64 6.34 11.88
C ALA A 72 5.14 5.18 11.02
N ASP A 73 5.60 4.10 11.66
CA ASP A 73 5.85 2.81 10.99
C ASP A 73 6.82 2.89 9.80
N VAL A 74 6.44 2.23 8.70
CA VAL A 74 7.10 2.34 7.40
C VAL A 74 6.73 3.63 6.66
N GLY A 75 5.85 4.47 7.22
CA GLY A 75 5.47 5.77 6.68
C GLY A 75 4.63 5.68 5.41
N GLN A 76 3.76 4.68 5.35
CA GLN A 76 2.79 4.57 4.26
C GLN A 76 1.58 5.47 4.50
N SER A 77 0.93 5.87 3.42
CA SER A 77 -0.32 6.60 3.41
C SER A 77 -1.46 5.69 2.96
N ALA A 78 -2.61 5.83 3.63
CA ALA A 78 -3.86 5.30 3.11
C ALA A 78 -4.36 6.16 1.95
N MET A 79 -5.09 5.53 1.02
CA MET A 79 -5.82 6.21 -0.03
C MET A 79 -7.33 6.08 0.22
N LEU A 80 -8.02 7.20 0.37
CA LEU A 80 -9.47 7.28 0.52
C LEU A 80 -10.10 7.73 -0.80
N VAL A 81 -10.83 6.84 -1.47
CA VAL A 81 -11.63 7.17 -2.66
C VAL A 81 -13.09 7.31 -2.26
N ARG A 82 -13.69 8.46 -2.59
CA ARG A 82 -15.11 8.74 -2.35
C ARG A 82 -15.90 8.55 -3.64
N THR A 83 -17.04 7.88 -3.54
CA THR A 83 -17.97 7.71 -4.66
C THR A 83 -19.42 7.90 -4.19
N PRO A 84 -20.37 8.14 -5.11
CA PRO A 84 -21.80 8.16 -4.76
C PRO A 84 -22.32 6.84 -4.16
N HIS A 85 -21.59 5.74 -4.32
CA HIS A 85 -21.96 4.40 -3.83
C HIS A 85 -21.29 4.05 -2.49
N GLY A 86 -20.43 4.93 -1.96
CA GLY A 86 -19.66 4.71 -0.75
C GLY A 86 -18.18 5.06 -0.92
N ASN A 87 -17.41 4.83 0.14
CA ASN A 87 -15.98 5.12 0.17
C ASN A 87 -15.16 3.83 0.23
N LEU A 88 -14.00 3.82 -0.43
CA LEU A 88 -12.94 2.82 -0.27
C LEU A 88 -11.78 3.46 0.48
N LEU A 89 -11.36 2.85 1.60
CA LEU A 89 -10.09 3.15 2.25
C LEU A 89 -9.10 2.02 1.92
N TRP A 90 -8.00 2.36 1.26
CA TRP A 90 -7.01 1.46 0.68
C TRP A 90 -5.65 1.63 1.37
N GLU A 91 -4.93 0.53 1.65
CA GLU A 91 -3.64 0.55 2.37
C GLU A 91 -3.71 1.25 3.75
N VAL A 92 -4.68 0.84 4.58
CA VAL A 92 -4.94 1.49 5.88
C VAL A 92 -3.71 1.42 6.78
N PRO A 93 -3.19 2.56 7.28
CA PRO A 93 -2.12 2.55 8.26
C PRO A 93 -2.59 1.89 9.57
N GLY A 94 -1.67 1.32 10.34
CA GLY A 94 -1.98 0.75 11.67
C GLY A 94 -2.41 1.76 12.73
N HIS A 95 -2.66 3.02 12.35
CA HIS A 95 -3.15 4.10 13.21
C HIS A 95 -4.14 4.96 12.43
N VAL A 96 -5.37 5.08 12.94
CA VAL A 96 -6.40 5.99 12.44
C VAL A 96 -6.93 6.78 13.64
N ASP A 97 -6.96 8.10 13.53
CA ASP A 97 -7.42 8.97 14.63
C ASP A 97 -8.91 8.76 14.93
N GLU A 98 -9.30 8.95 16.20
CA GLU A 98 -10.71 8.84 16.62
C GLU A 98 -11.62 9.82 15.87
N ALA A 99 -11.09 11.01 15.51
CA ALA A 99 -11.81 12.00 14.72
C ALA A 99 -12.16 11.48 13.31
N ASP A 100 -11.36 10.57 12.77
CA ASP A 100 -11.53 9.98 11.44
C ASP A 100 -12.20 8.61 11.48
N ARG A 101 -12.65 8.15 12.66
CA ARG A 101 -13.27 6.84 12.86
C ARG A 101 -14.47 6.60 11.93
N GLU A 102 -15.22 7.63 11.58
CA GLU A 102 -16.39 7.51 10.69
C GLU A 102 -16.04 7.02 9.27
N TRP A 103 -14.78 7.18 8.85
CA TRP A 103 -14.27 6.70 7.56
C TRP A 103 -13.87 5.22 7.60
N VAL A 104 -13.66 4.66 8.79
CA VAL A 104 -13.28 3.25 9.00
C VAL A 104 -14.52 2.42 9.34
N ARG A 105 -15.08 1.74 8.34
CA ARG A 105 -16.20 0.81 8.58
C ARG A 105 -15.72 -0.50 9.19
N ARG A 106 -15.60 -0.59 10.50
CA ARG A 106 -15.68 -1.87 11.23
C ARG A 106 -16.27 -1.72 12.63
N TRP A 107 -17.60 -1.64 12.72
CA TRP A 107 -18.29 -1.90 13.99
C TRP A 107 -19.66 -2.57 13.73
N GLY A 108 -19.80 -3.83 14.16
CA GLY A 108 -21.04 -4.62 14.09
C GLY A 108 -20.91 -5.96 13.35
N ALA A 109 -21.96 -6.79 13.46
CA ALA A 109 -22.00 -8.17 12.91
C ALA A 109 -21.90 -8.25 11.38
N ASP A 110 -22.06 -7.13 10.66
CA ASP A 110 -21.97 -7.04 9.19
C ASP A 110 -20.64 -6.42 8.69
N GLY A 111 -19.61 -6.33 9.56
CA GLY A 111 -18.32 -5.67 9.30
C GLY A 111 -17.11 -6.61 9.23
N GLU A 112 -17.29 -7.87 8.81
CA GLU A 112 -16.25 -8.91 8.85
C GLU A 112 -15.05 -8.62 7.93
N ILE A 113 -13.85 -8.97 8.42
CA ILE A 113 -12.69 -9.20 7.56
C ILE A 113 -13.03 -10.40 6.68
N THR A 114 -13.22 -10.19 5.38
CA THR A 114 -13.46 -11.28 4.44
C THR A 114 -12.17 -11.59 3.68
N THR A 115 -11.83 -12.88 3.60
CA THR A 115 -10.76 -13.35 2.72
C THR A 115 -11.27 -13.50 1.30
N TRP A 116 -10.45 -13.19 0.31
CA TRP A 116 -10.78 -13.29 -1.10
C TRP A 116 -9.55 -13.77 -1.88
N SER A 117 -9.78 -14.28 -3.09
CA SER A 117 -8.70 -14.73 -3.98
C SER A 117 -8.93 -14.35 -5.44
N GLU A 118 -10.19 -14.11 -5.82
CA GLU A 118 -10.57 -13.73 -7.18
C GLU A 118 -10.84 -12.23 -7.28
N PRO A 119 -10.52 -11.59 -8.42
CA PRO A 119 -10.87 -10.20 -8.68
C PRO A 119 -12.37 -9.92 -8.49
N PHE A 120 -12.69 -8.83 -7.79
CA PHE A 120 -14.07 -8.42 -7.55
C PHE A 120 -14.22 -6.89 -7.53
N ASP A 121 -15.44 -6.42 -7.75
CA ASP A 121 -15.77 -5.01 -7.64
C ASP A 121 -16.18 -4.72 -6.18
N VAL A 122 -15.34 -3.96 -5.46
CA VAL A 122 -15.62 -3.60 -4.05
C VAL A 122 -16.72 -2.54 -3.96
N LEU A 123 -16.78 -1.68 -4.96
CA LEU A 123 -17.84 -0.70 -5.21
C LEU A 123 -18.04 -0.60 -6.73
N PRO A 124 -19.21 -0.14 -7.22
CA PRO A 124 -19.40 0.12 -8.63
C PRO A 124 -18.28 1.01 -9.20
N GLY A 125 -17.54 0.50 -10.18
CA GLY A 125 -16.42 1.21 -10.81
C GLY A 125 -15.09 1.18 -10.05
N ILE A 126 -15.00 0.45 -8.93
CA ILE A 126 -13.74 0.18 -8.23
C ILE A 126 -13.53 -1.33 -8.14
N ARG A 127 -12.55 -1.82 -8.87
CA ARG A 127 -12.19 -3.24 -8.92
C ARG A 127 -10.89 -3.50 -8.19
N VAL A 128 -10.86 -4.55 -7.39
CA VAL A 128 -9.66 -5.01 -6.68
C VAL A 128 -9.16 -6.29 -7.34
N LEU A 129 -7.84 -6.40 -7.49
CA LEU A 129 -7.16 -7.56 -8.06
C LEU A 129 -5.90 -7.89 -7.25
N GLN A 130 -5.48 -9.15 -7.30
CA GLN A 130 -4.30 -9.65 -6.59
C GLN A 130 -3.21 -10.12 -7.58
N PRO A 131 -2.47 -9.20 -8.24
CA PRO A 131 -1.37 -9.58 -9.13
C PRO A 131 -0.20 -10.26 -8.39
N GLY A 132 -0.15 -10.09 -7.06
CA GLY A 132 0.94 -10.55 -6.22
C GLY A 132 2.24 -9.81 -6.54
N GLY A 133 3.37 -10.50 -6.37
CA GLY A 133 4.70 -9.91 -6.58
C GLY A 133 5.39 -9.62 -5.25
N HIS A 134 5.07 -8.48 -4.62
CA HIS A 134 5.64 -8.09 -3.33
C HIS A 134 5.45 -9.19 -2.25
N PHE A 135 4.25 -9.77 -2.24
CA PHE A 135 3.90 -11.05 -1.63
C PHE A 135 2.74 -11.68 -2.43
N PRO A 136 2.36 -12.96 -2.21
CA PRO A 136 1.30 -13.60 -2.99
C PRO A 136 -0.04 -12.86 -2.93
N GLY A 137 -0.36 -12.27 -1.78
CA GLY A 137 -1.56 -11.46 -1.53
C GLY A 137 -1.48 -9.99 -1.95
N SER A 138 -0.37 -9.52 -2.53
CA SER A 138 -0.22 -8.09 -2.87
C SER A 138 -1.23 -7.73 -3.94
N SER A 139 -1.92 -6.62 -3.69
CA SER A 139 -3.17 -6.26 -4.35
C SER A 139 -3.11 -4.85 -4.91
N VAL A 140 -3.97 -4.58 -5.88
CA VAL A 140 -4.18 -3.24 -6.44
C VAL A 140 -5.67 -2.97 -6.54
N ALA A 141 -6.04 -1.68 -6.50
CA ALA A 141 -7.39 -1.23 -6.83
C ALA A 141 -7.35 -0.33 -8.07
N VAL A 142 -8.26 -0.57 -9.02
CA VAL A 142 -8.47 0.31 -10.16
C VAL A 142 -9.82 1.02 -10.02
N TRP A 143 -9.78 2.34 -9.98
CA TRP A 143 -10.96 3.20 -9.97
C TRP A 143 -11.17 3.78 -11.37
N VAL A 144 -12.13 3.21 -12.12
CA VAL A 144 -12.29 3.52 -13.56
C VAL A 144 -12.84 4.91 -13.83
N ALA A 145 -13.60 5.48 -12.89
CA ALA A 145 -14.17 6.82 -13.03
C ALA A 145 -13.19 7.94 -12.63
N GLY A 146 -12.09 7.61 -11.94
CA GLY A 146 -11.05 8.56 -11.58
C GLY A 146 -10.31 9.12 -12.79
N ALA A 147 -9.55 10.22 -12.60
CA ALA A 147 -8.80 10.88 -13.66
C ALA A 147 -9.67 11.26 -14.86
N GLU A 148 -10.86 11.83 -14.59
CA GLU A 148 -11.85 12.19 -15.61
C GLU A 148 -12.30 10.99 -16.47
N GLY A 149 -12.46 9.82 -15.85
CA GLY A 149 -12.86 8.57 -16.53
C GLY A 149 -11.74 7.87 -17.29
N ARG A 150 -10.48 8.32 -17.16
CA ARG A 150 -9.31 7.65 -17.73
C ARG A 150 -8.74 6.56 -16.82
N GLY A 151 -9.19 6.52 -15.57
CA GLY A 151 -8.88 5.51 -14.58
C GLY A 151 -7.67 5.84 -13.72
N VAL A 152 -7.75 5.47 -12.44
CA VAL A 152 -6.70 5.62 -11.43
C VAL A 152 -6.33 4.24 -10.89
N LEU A 153 -5.03 3.92 -10.87
CA LEU A 153 -4.49 2.76 -10.19
C LEU A 153 -3.98 3.16 -8.80
N LEU A 154 -4.54 2.54 -7.77
CA LEU A 154 -3.98 2.53 -6.43
C LEU A 154 -3.10 1.29 -6.32
N SER A 155 -1.79 1.52 -6.41
CA SER A 155 -0.81 0.46 -6.65
C SER A 155 -0.32 -0.25 -5.37
N GLY A 156 -0.53 0.35 -4.21
CA GLY A 156 0.03 -0.13 -2.94
C GLY A 156 1.54 -0.39 -3.08
N ASP A 157 1.98 -1.55 -2.60
CA ASP A 157 3.36 -2.02 -2.75
C ASP A 157 3.57 -2.97 -3.95
N THR A 158 2.57 -3.18 -4.80
CA THR A 158 2.69 -4.02 -6.00
C THR A 158 3.72 -3.43 -6.98
N CYS A 159 3.64 -2.12 -7.21
CA CYS A 159 4.63 -1.36 -7.95
C CYS A 159 4.65 0.08 -7.43
N LYS A 160 5.83 0.70 -7.42
CA LYS A 160 6.04 1.98 -6.75
C LYS A 160 6.58 3.01 -7.73
N ALA A 161 6.01 4.22 -7.74
CA ALA A 161 6.60 5.33 -8.48
C ALA A 161 8.00 5.65 -7.93
N VAL A 162 8.91 6.09 -8.80
CA VAL A 162 10.28 6.44 -8.43
C VAL A 162 10.56 7.92 -8.65
N PRO A 163 11.65 8.49 -8.08
CA PRO A 163 11.96 9.91 -8.25
C PRO A 163 12.13 10.35 -9.70
N ASP A 164 12.59 9.45 -10.58
CA ASP A 164 12.64 9.71 -12.03
C ASP A 164 11.23 9.64 -12.61
N ALA A 165 10.68 10.81 -12.93
CA ALA A 165 9.31 10.96 -13.38
C ALA A 165 9.03 10.08 -14.61
N GLY A 166 7.88 9.39 -14.60
CA GLY A 166 7.52 8.50 -15.69
C GLY A 166 8.16 7.11 -15.61
N TRP A 167 8.60 6.70 -14.43
CA TRP A 167 9.03 5.33 -14.14
C TRP A 167 8.42 4.80 -12.84
N VAL A 168 8.33 3.47 -12.76
CA VAL A 168 8.03 2.72 -11.54
C VAL A 168 9.10 1.67 -11.28
N SER A 169 9.10 1.09 -10.10
CA SER A 169 9.91 -0.08 -9.73
C SER A 169 9.09 -1.12 -8.99
N PHE A 170 9.67 -2.31 -8.83
CA PHE A 170 9.06 -3.51 -8.29
C PHE A 170 10.03 -4.16 -7.31
N MET A 171 9.60 -4.50 -6.09
CA MET A 171 10.50 -5.04 -5.07
C MET A 171 9.83 -6.14 -4.25
N ARG A 172 10.61 -7.13 -3.82
CA ARG A 172 10.21 -8.09 -2.79
C ARG A 172 10.27 -7.44 -1.41
N SER A 173 11.22 -6.54 -1.22
CA SER A 173 11.36 -5.67 -0.05
C SER A 173 11.82 -4.29 -0.51
N PHE A 174 10.96 -3.29 -0.36
CA PHE A 174 11.39 -1.90 -0.51
C PHE A 174 12.34 -1.46 0.62
N PRO A 175 12.11 -1.81 1.91
CA PRO A 175 13.00 -1.37 2.98
C PRO A 175 14.44 -1.91 2.88
N ASN A 176 14.61 -3.17 2.50
CA ASN A 176 15.93 -3.82 2.37
C ASN A 176 16.43 -3.88 0.92
N LEU A 177 15.71 -3.26 -0.01
CA LEU A 177 16.03 -3.24 -1.43
C LEU A 177 16.22 -4.65 -2.06
N ILE A 178 15.40 -5.62 -1.67
CA ILE A 178 15.42 -6.97 -2.26
C ILE A 178 14.60 -6.98 -3.55
N PRO A 179 15.21 -7.32 -4.70
CA PRO A 179 14.52 -7.28 -5.99
C PRO A 179 13.51 -8.42 -6.14
N LEU A 180 12.55 -8.23 -7.06
CA LEU A 180 11.76 -9.32 -7.62
C LEU A 180 12.52 -9.93 -8.81
N SER A 181 12.21 -11.19 -9.14
CA SER A 181 12.75 -11.78 -10.37
C SER A 181 12.08 -11.19 -11.61
N ALA A 182 12.78 -11.23 -12.75
CA ALA A 182 12.25 -10.81 -14.04
C ALA A 182 10.87 -11.44 -14.34
N ALA A 183 10.75 -12.76 -14.14
CA ALA A 183 9.51 -13.50 -14.37
C ALA A 183 8.33 -13.00 -13.53
N VAL A 184 8.56 -12.62 -12.27
CA VAL A 184 7.52 -12.07 -11.39
C VAL A 184 7.12 -10.68 -11.86
N VAL A 185 8.09 -9.82 -12.18
CA VAL A 185 7.82 -8.46 -12.67
C VAL A 185 7.06 -8.47 -13.99
N THR A 186 7.45 -9.33 -14.94
CA THR A 186 6.72 -9.49 -16.21
C THR A 186 5.27 -9.93 -15.97
N ARG A 187 5.03 -10.95 -15.13
CA ARG A 187 3.67 -11.40 -14.81
C ARG A 187 2.81 -10.30 -14.18
N VAL A 188 3.36 -9.54 -13.24
CA VAL A 188 2.65 -8.42 -12.61
C VAL A 188 2.30 -7.37 -13.66
N ALA A 189 3.26 -6.98 -14.50
CA ALA A 189 3.04 -5.99 -15.55
C ALA A 189 2.02 -6.44 -16.59
N ASP A 190 2.04 -7.70 -17.00
CA ASP A 190 1.04 -8.29 -17.93
C ASP A 190 -0.36 -8.28 -17.31
N THR A 191 -0.47 -8.55 -16.02
CA THR A 191 -1.74 -8.48 -15.28
C THR A 191 -2.27 -7.05 -15.25
N LEU A 192 -1.40 -6.08 -14.93
CA LEU A 192 -1.77 -4.66 -14.91
C LEU A 192 -2.09 -4.11 -16.30
N ALA A 193 -1.45 -4.61 -17.36
CA ALA A 193 -1.72 -4.20 -18.74
C ALA A 193 -3.17 -4.49 -19.17
N GLY A 194 -3.85 -5.46 -18.54
CA GLY A 194 -5.26 -5.75 -18.75
C GLY A 194 -6.23 -4.74 -18.12
N LEU A 195 -5.73 -3.79 -17.32
CA LEU A 195 -6.52 -2.75 -16.67
C LEU A 195 -6.54 -1.45 -17.46
N THR A 196 -7.56 -0.63 -17.20
CA THR A 196 -7.69 0.73 -17.76
C THR A 196 -7.38 1.76 -16.69
N PHE A 197 -6.23 2.42 -16.81
CA PHE A 197 -5.81 3.52 -15.95
C PHE A 197 -4.81 4.44 -16.66
N ASP A 198 -4.86 5.72 -16.34
CA ASP A 198 -3.92 6.75 -16.82
C ASP A 198 -3.06 7.31 -15.68
N ARG A 199 -3.59 7.34 -14.45
CA ARG A 199 -2.87 7.78 -13.26
C ARG A 199 -2.53 6.60 -12.36
N LEU A 200 -1.43 6.73 -11.63
CA LEU A 200 -1.02 5.79 -10.59
C LEU A 200 -0.61 6.56 -9.35
N TYR A 201 -1.12 6.13 -8.20
CA TYR A 201 -0.70 6.59 -6.88
C TYR A 201 -0.11 5.41 -6.11
N ASP A 202 1.05 5.62 -5.49
CA ASP A 202 1.63 4.68 -4.54
C ASP A 202 1.22 5.04 -3.10
N ASN A 203 1.55 4.15 -2.15
CA ASN A 203 1.30 4.37 -0.73
C ASN A 203 2.39 5.18 -0.03
N PHE A 204 3.29 5.87 -0.75
CA PHE A 204 4.38 6.69 -0.20
C PHE A 204 4.39 8.13 -0.74
N GLY A 205 3.30 8.55 -1.38
CA GLY A 205 3.11 9.92 -1.87
C GLY A 205 3.74 10.21 -3.23
N LEU A 206 4.28 9.21 -3.92
CA LEU A 206 4.72 9.36 -5.31
C LEU A 206 3.62 8.93 -6.28
N GLN A 207 3.68 9.48 -7.49
CA GLN A 207 2.65 9.28 -8.49
C GLN A 207 3.22 9.23 -9.90
N VAL A 208 2.44 8.63 -10.79
CA VAL A 208 2.59 8.78 -12.24
C VAL A 208 1.35 9.52 -12.76
N PRO A 209 1.49 10.79 -13.19
CA PRO A 209 0.33 11.68 -13.42
C PRO A 209 -0.39 11.44 -14.75
N THR A 210 0.22 10.71 -15.69
CA THR A 210 -0.38 10.33 -16.97
C THR A 210 0.37 9.15 -17.59
N ASP A 211 -0.27 8.44 -18.51
CA ASP A 211 0.31 7.32 -19.26
C ASP A 211 0.83 6.19 -18.35
N ALA A 212 0.25 6.06 -17.15
CA ALA A 212 0.75 5.16 -16.12
C ALA A 212 0.79 3.70 -16.56
N ARG A 213 -0.13 3.27 -17.43
CA ARG A 213 -0.12 1.91 -17.99
C ARG A 213 1.12 1.64 -18.82
N ASP A 214 1.50 2.56 -19.72
CA ASP A 214 2.73 2.39 -20.49
C ASP A 214 3.97 2.52 -19.61
N VAL A 215 3.94 3.43 -18.64
CA VAL A 215 4.99 3.60 -17.63
C VAL A 215 5.29 2.28 -16.91
N VAL A 216 4.25 1.59 -16.43
CA VAL A 216 4.39 0.29 -15.78
C VAL A 216 5.00 -0.73 -16.73
N ARG A 217 4.48 -0.82 -17.96
CA ARG A 217 4.95 -1.77 -18.98
C ARG A 217 6.43 -1.58 -19.31
N ARG A 218 6.86 -0.36 -19.65
CA ARG A 218 8.26 -0.09 -20.01
C ARG A 218 9.20 -0.20 -18.81
N SER A 219 8.72 0.15 -17.61
CA SER A 219 9.49 -0.01 -16.37
C SER A 219 9.75 -1.49 -16.08
N ALA A 220 8.74 -2.34 -16.25
CA ALA A 220 8.86 -3.78 -16.08
C ALA A 220 9.82 -4.40 -17.09
N GLN A 221 9.74 -4.01 -18.37
CA GLN A 221 10.66 -4.46 -19.41
C GLN A 221 12.12 -4.08 -19.08
N ARG A 222 12.35 -2.81 -18.72
CA ARG A 222 13.67 -2.33 -18.30
C ARG A 222 14.19 -3.07 -17.08
N TYR A 223 13.36 -3.20 -16.05
CA TYR A 223 13.72 -3.89 -14.81
C TYR A 223 14.10 -5.35 -15.08
N ALA A 224 13.26 -6.06 -15.84
CA ALA A 224 13.46 -7.48 -16.17
C ALA A 224 14.78 -7.71 -16.93
N ALA A 225 15.13 -6.82 -17.88
CA ALA A 225 16.38 -6.92 -18.61
C ALA A 225 17.61 -6.78 -17.69
N TRP A 226 17.58 -5.84 -16.73
CA TRP A 226 18.66 -5.66 -15.76
C TRP A 226 18.80 -6.85 -14.80
N VAL A 227 17.71 -7.29 -14.18
CA VAL A 227 17.79 -8.41 -13.22
C VAL A 227 17.92 -9.78 -13.90
N GLY A 228 17.67 -9.85 -15.20
CA GLY A 228 17.83 -11.05 -16.04
C GLY A 228 19.25 -11.24 -16.57
N GLY A 229 20.12 -10.24 -16.44
CA GLY A 229 21.52 -10.29 -16.89
C GLY A 229 21.76 -9.83 -18.32
N ASP A 230 20.75 -9.29 -19.02
CA ASP A 230 20.89 -8.80 -20.41
C ASP A 230 21.93 -7.66 -20.52
N HIS A 231 22.18 -6.98 -19.39
CA HIS A 231 23.07 -5.84 -19.26
C HIS A 231 24.34 -6.14 -18.44
N ASP A 232 24.67 -7.41 -18.17
CA ASP A 232 25.88 -7.78 -17.40
C ASP A 232 27.19 -7.33 -18.07
N HIS A 233 27.17 -7.10 -19.38
CA HIS A 233 28.32 -6.54 -20.10
C HIS A 233 28.57 -5.05 -19.81
N LEU A 234 27.67 -4.38 -19.07
CA LEU A 234 27.76 -2.98 -18.67
C LEU A 234 28.21 -2.78 -17.21
N THR A 235 28.46 -3.86 -16.47
CA THR A 235 28.91 -3.86 -15.07
C THR A 235 30.33 -4.40 -14.91
#